data_AF-A0A2V5QH39-F1
#
_entry.id   AF-A0A2V5QH39-F1
#
_cell.length_a   1.000
_cell.length_b   1.000
_cell.length_c   1.000
_cell.angle_alpha   90.00
_cell.angle_beta   90.00
_cell.angle_gamma   90.00
#
_symmetry.space_group_name_H-M   'P 1'
#
loop_
_entity.id
_entity.type
_entity.pdbx_description
1 polymer ?
#
loop_
_entity_poly.entity_id
_entity_poly.type
_entity_poly.pdbx_seq_one_letter_code
_entity_poly.pdbx_strand_id
1 'polypeptide(L)'
;MTNERRLDQLREQAWEKGAVGGRGVDVAGGPIPRRPGYYGEPVIKPPVWTWEIPIYFFVGGLGGMSAVIALAALLFHHFDVARAAMWVAAVAVVLSSLLLILDLGRPHLFVNMLRVFKP
;
A
#
# COMPACT_ATOMS: atom_id res chain seq x y z
N MET A 1 12.27 26.35 -29.93
CA MET A 1 13.25 25.27 -30.12
C MET A 1 12.48 24.02 -30.52
N THR A 2 12.76 23.45 -31.69
CA THR A 2 12.11 22.21 -32.17
C THR A 2 12.33 21.07 -31.17
N ASN A 3 11.29 20.31 -30.83
CA ASN A 3 11.36 19.23 -29.83
C ASN A 3 12.49 18.22 -30.11
N GLU A 4 12.81 17.98 -31.38
CA GLU A 4 13.88 17.07 -31.81
C GLU A 4 15.28 17.51 -31.37
N ARG A 5 15.64 18.79 -31.56
CA ARG A 5 16.97 19.29 -31.15
C ARG A 5 17.19 19.17 -29.64
N ARG A 6 16.11 19.28 -28.86
CA ARG A 6 16.18 19.12 -27.40
C ARG A 6 16.33 17.65 -27.00
N LEU A 7 15.78 16.70 -27.77
CA LEU A 7 16.01 15.27 -27.54
C LEU A 7 17.47 14.90 -27.77
N ASP A 8 18.08 15.42 -28.83
CA ASP A 8 19.47 15.13 -29.15
C ASP A 8 20.42 15.66 -28.07
N GLN A 9 20.15 16.86 -27.54
CA GLN A 9 20.87 17.39 -26.37
C GLN A 9 20.73 16.52 -25.12
N LEU A 10 19.54 15.96 -24.86
CA LEU A 10 19.33 15.06 -23.70
C LEU A 10 20.04 13.71 -23.92
N ARG A 11 20.11 13.22 -25.16
CA ARG A 11 20.84 12.00 -25.52
C ARG A 11 22.34 12.17 -25.34
N GLU A 12 22.90 13.28 -25.80
CA GLU A 12 24.32 13.62 -25.60
C GLU A 12 24.63 13.76 -24.10
N GLN A 13 23.78 14.45 -23.33
CA GLN A 13 23.95 14.54 -21.88
C GLN A 13 23.89 13.18 -21.19
N ALA A 14 22.98 12.29 -21.61
CA ALA A 14 22.91 10.93 -21.10
C ALA A 14 24.21 10.15 -21.39
N TRP A 15 24.75 10.32 -22.59
CA TRP A 15 25.98 9.63 -23.03
C TRP A 15 27.20 10.11 -22.25
N GLU A 16 27.32 11.42 -22.02
CA GLU A 16 28.46 12.00 -21.31
C GLU A 16 28.40 11.80 -19.79
N LYS A 17 27.20 11.97 -19.20
CA LYS A 17 27.05 12.05 -17.74
C LYS A 17 26.40 10.82 -17.13
N GLY A 18 25.94 9.86 -17.94
CA GLY A 18 25.19 8.69 -17.49
C GLY A 18 23.82 8.99 -16.89
N ALA A 19 23.42 10.26 -16.81
CA ALA A 19 22.17 10.69 -16.19
C ALA A 19 21.66 11.98 -16.85
N VAL A 20 20.34 12.07 -17.00
CA VAL A 20 19.65 13.24 -17.55
C VAL A 20 18.86 13.91 -16.42
N GLY A 21 19.32 15.07 -15.96
CA GLY A 21 18.64 15.84 -14.91
C GLY A 21 17.45 16.68 -15.39
N GLY A 22 17.21 16.74 -16.70
CA GLY A 22 16.16 17.55 -17.30
C GLY A 22 14.83 16.81 -17.46
N ARG A 23 13.70 17.56 -17.43
CA ARG A 23 12.38 17.03 -17.79
C ARG A 23 12.40 16.55 -19.26
N GLY A 24 12.04 15.29 -19.48
CA GLY A 24 12.03 14.67 -20.82
C GLY A 24 11.12 15.41 -21.81
N VAL A 25 11.48 15.34 -23.10
CA VAL A 25 10.72 15.97 -24.19
C VAL A 25 9.51 15.11 -24.54
N ASP A 26 8.39 15.77 -24.84
CA ASP A 26 7.18 15.11 -25.34
C ASP A 26 7.36 14.77 -26.81
N VAL A 27 7.59 13.49 -27.10
CA VAL A 27 7.77 13.01 -28.49
C VAL A 27 6.44 12.50 -29.00
N ALA A 28 5.94 13.09 -30.08
CA ALA A 28 4.76 12.58 -30.76
C ALA A 28 5.04 11.13 -31.22
N GLY A 29 4.23 10.17 -30.73
CA GLY A 29 4.42 8.74 -31.03
C GLY A 29 5.36 8.00 -30.08
N GLY A 30 5.79 8.60 -28.97
CA GLY A 30 6.54 7.88 -27.94
C GLY A 30 5.73 6.73 -27.30
N PRO A 31 6.40 5.70 -26.74
CA PRO A 31 5.73 4.51 -26.20
C PRO A 31 4.84 4.79 -24.97
N ILE A 32 4.97 5.96 -24.35
CA ILE A 32 4.17 6.36 -23.19
C ILE A 32 3.23 7.49 -23.63
N PRO A 33 1.96 7.20 -23.98
CA PRO A 33 0.98 8.22 -24.28
C PRO A 33 0.68 9.06 -23.02
N ARG A 34 0.77 10.39 -23.13
CA ARG A 34 0.38 11.34 -22.06
C ARG A 34 -1.13 11.56 -21.94
N ARG A 35 -1.92 11.01 -22.87
CA ARG A 35 -3.38 11.12 -22.85
C ARG A 35 -3.93 10.18 -21.76
N PRO A 36 -5.10 10.47 -21.19
CA PRO A 36 -5.76 9.48 -20.37
C PRO A 36 -5.93 8.23 -21.24
N GLY A 37 -5.96 7.05 -20.62
CA GLY A 37 -5.95 5.74 -21.27
C GLY A 37 -7.07 5.56 -22.30
N TYR A 38 -7.37 4.32 -22.66
CA TYR A 38 -8.35 4.07 -23.72
C TYR A 38 -9.68 4.80 -23.44
N TYR A 39 -10.18 5.57 -24.42
CA TYR A 39 -11.32 6.50 -24.29
C TYR A 39 -11.22 7.65 -23.29
N GLY A 40 -10.04 7.99 -22.80
CA GLY A 40 -9.88 9.04 -21.81
C GLY A 40 -10.10 8.56 -20.37
N GLU A 41 -10.08 7.26 -20.14
CA GLU A 41 -10.14 6.65 -18.80
C GLU A 41 -8.73 6.38 -18.24
N PRO A 42 -8.50 6.51 -16.93
CA PRO A 42 -7.24 6.10 -16.30
C PRO A 42 -6.88 4.65 -16.68
N VAL A 43 -5.60 4.40 -16.99
CA VAL A 43 -5.10 3.05 -17.30
C VAL A 43 -5.34 2.08 -16.14
N ILE A 44 -5.35 2.59 -14.92
CA ILE A 44 -5.62 1.84 -13.68
C ILE A 44 -6.71 2.57 -12.93
N LYS A 45 -7.70 1.82 -12.42
CA LYS A 45 -8.76 2.36 -11.57
C LYS A 45 -8.14 3.06 -10.34
N PRO A 46 -8.57 4.28 -9.99
CA PRO A 46 -8.07 4.96 -8.80
C PRO A 46 -8.34 4.13 -7.54
N PRO A 47 -7.46 4.20 -6.53
CA PRO A 47 -7.68 3.51 -5.26
C PRO A 47 -8.92 4.08 -4.59
N VAL A 48 -9.81 3.20 -4.16
CA VAL A 48 -11.03 3.55 -3.39
C VAL A 48 -10.79 3.52 -1.88
N TRP A 49 -9.53 3.57 -1.46
CA TRP A 49 -9.15 3.42 -0.06
C TRP A 49 -9.60 4.64 0.75
N THR A 50 -10.29 4.37 1.84
CA THR A 50 -10.58 5.39 2.84
C THR A 50 -9.40 5.53 3.82
N TRP A 51 -9.47 6.51 4.72
CA TRP A 51 -8.40 6.78 5.69
C TRP A 51 -8.30 5.70 6.78
N GLU A 52 -9.38 4.93 6.98
CA GLU A 52 -9.44 3.81 7.90
C GLU A 52 -8.49 2.67 7.47
N ILE A 53 -8.34 2.44 6.16
CA ILE A 53 -7.53 1.37 5.57
C ILE A 53 -6.08 1.33 6.07
N PRO A 54 -5.28 2.39 5.88
CA PRO A 54 -3.90 2.38 6.36
C PRO A 54 -3.81 2.20 7.88
N ILE A 55 -4.78 2.71 8.64
CA ILE A 55 -4.78 2.62 10.10
C ILE A 55 -5.03 1.19 10.55
N TYR A 56 -6.11 0.54 10.07
CA TYR A 56 -6.40 -0.81 10.53
C TYR A 56 -5.38 -1.82 10.02
N PHE A 57 -4.73 -1.58 8.87
CA PHE A 57 -3.62 -2.42 8.41
C PHE A 57 -2.39 -2.26 9.30
N PHE A 58 -2.03 -1.03 9.68
CA PHE A 58 -0.93 -0.80 10.60
C PHE A 58 -1.20 -1.44 11.97
N VAL A 59 -2.37 -1.18 12.54
CA VAL A 59 -2.76 -1.73 13.84
C VAL A 59 -2.87 -3.26 13.78
N GLY A 60 -3.45 -3.82 12.72
CA GLY A 60 -3.53 -5.27 12.51
C GLY A 60 -2.15 -5.91 12.41
N GLY A 61 -1.23 -5.31 11.66
CA GLY A 61 0.17 -5.75 11.57
C GLY A 61 0.91 -5.66 12.91
N LEU A 62 0.73 -4.56 13.65
CA LEU A 62 1.28 -4.38 15.00
C LEU A 62 0.78 -5.49 15.94
N GLY A 63 -0.51 -5.82 15.90
CA GLY A 63 -1.08 -6.89 16.70
C GLY A 63 -0.51 -8.25 16.34
N GLY A 64 -0.37 -8.54 15.04
CA GLY A 64 0.24 -9.77 14.54
C GLY A 64 1.69 -9.96 15.01
N MET A 65 2.54 -8.94 14.87
CA MET A 65 3.93 -9.02 15.36
C MET A 65 4.02 -9.05 16.88
N SER A 66 3.11 -8.39 17.59
CA SER A 66 3.05 -8.45 19.06
C SER A 66 2.78 -9.88 19.55
N ALA A 67 1.96 -10.66 18.85
CA ALA A 67 1.76 -12.09 19.16
C ALA A 67 3.04 -12.92 18.94
N VAL A 68 3.81 -12.63 17.87
CA VAL A 68 5.11 -13.28 17.62
C VAL A 68 6.12 -12.93 18.72
N ILE A 69 6.17 -11.66 19.14
CA ILE A 69 7.02 -11.21 20.26
C ILE A 69 6.60 -11.91 21.55
N ALA A 70 5.30 -12.06 21.81
CA ALA A 70 4.82 -12.77 22.98
C ALA A 70 5.28 -14.24 22.98
N LEU A 71 5.19 -14.93 21.84
CA LEU A 71 5.67 -16.29 21.69
C LEU A 71 7.18 -16.39 21.96
N ALA A 72 7.98 -15.51 21.37
CA ALA A 72 9.41 -15.47 21.62
C ALA A 72 9.72 -15.22 23.10
N ALA A 73 9.02 -14.27 23.73
CA ALA A 73 9.19 -13.97 25.14
C ALA A 73 8.83 -15.18 26.03
N LEU A 74 7.82 -15.98 25.69
CA LEU A 74 7.52 -17.22 26.40
C LEU A 74 8.64 -18.26 26.28
N LEU A 75 9.23 -18.41 25.08
CA LEU A 75 10.36 -19.31 24.85
C LEU A 75 11.60 -18.92 25.66
N PHE A 76 11.83 -17.63 25.88
CA PHE A 76 12.93 -17.10 26.69
C PHE A 76 12.55 -16.87 28.16
N HIS A 77 11.40 -17.37 28.62
CA HIS A 77 10.91 -17.24 30.01
C HIS A 77 10.70 -15.79 30.50
N HIS A 78 10.47 -14.84 29.59
CA HIS A 78 10.15 -13.45 29.88
C HIS A 78 8.62 -13.21 29.94
N PHE A 79 7.99 -13.70 31.01
CA PHE A 79 6.53 -13.68 31.16
C PHE A 79 5.90 -12.27 31.19
N ASP A 80 6.60 -11.27 31.74
CA ASP A 80 6.08 -9.89 31.77
C ASP A 80 5.99 -9.28 30.36
N VAL A 81 7.01 -9.52 29.53
CA VAL A 81 7.03 -9.07 28.13
C VAL A 81 5.97 -9.81 27.33
N ALA A 82 5.84 -11.12 27.54
CA ALA A 82 4.80 -11.92 26.89
C ALA A 82 3.40 -11.39 27.21
N ARG A 83 3.13 -11.08 28.48
CA ARG A 83 1.84 -10.54 28.92
C ARG A 83 1.56 -9.17 28.31
N ALA A 84 2.53 -8.25 28.33
CA ALA A 84 2.37 -6.93 27.71
C ALA A 84 2.12 -7.04 26.20
N ALA A 85 2.92 -7.84 25.50
CA ALA A 85 2.78 -8.06 24.07
C ALA A 85 1.44 -8.73 23.70
N MET A 86 0.95 -9.68 24.51
CA MET A 86 -0.40 -10.25 24.33
C MET A 86 -1.51 -9.23 24.53
N TRP A 87 -1.39 -8.32 25.50
CA TRP A 87 -2.37 -7.24 25.68
C TRP A 87 -2.38 -6.28 24.48
N VAL A 88 -1.20 -5.91 23.98
CA VAL A 88 -1.09 -5.09 22.76
C VAL A 88 -1.72 -5.81 21.58
N ALA A 89 -1.43 -7.11 21.40
CA ALA A 89 -2.01 -7.92 20.34
C ALA A 89 -3.55 -7.97 20.43
N ALA A 90 -4.10 -8.20 21.63
CA ALA A 90 -5.54 -8.26 21.85
C ALA A 90 -6.24 -6.94 21.51
N VAL A 91 -5.72 -5.81 22.04
CA VAL A 91 -6.28 -4.48 21.77
C VAL A 91 -6.18 -4.13 20.28
N ALA A 92 -5.05 -4.41 19.65
CA ALA A 92 -4.82 -4.14 18.24
C ALA A 92 -5.79 -4.92 17.34
N VAL A 93 -6.01 -6.21 17.60
CA VAL A 93 -6.93 -7.03 16.81
C VAL A 93 -8.37 -6.53 16.93
N VAL A 94 -8.82 -6.16 18.14
CA VAL A 94 -10.17 -5.60 18.36
C VAL A 94 -10.32 -4.28 17.59
N LEU A 95 -9.36 -3.37 17.74
CA LEU A 95 -9.41 -2.06 17.10
C LEU A 95 -9.38 -2.18 15.56
N SER A 96 -8.49 -3.02 15.03
CA SER A 96 -8.38 -3.29 13.59
C SER A 96 -9.67 -3.88 13.03
N SER A 97 -10.29 -4.83 13.75
CA SER A 97 -11.56 -5.44 13.34
C SER A 97 -12.71 -4.43 13.31
N LEU A 98 -12.80 -3.55 14.30
CA LEU A 98 -13.83 -2.50 14.33
C LEU A 98 -13.67 -1.50 13.19
N LEU A 99 -12.45 -1.03 12.93
CA LEU A 99 -12.16 -0.13 11.81
C LEU A 99 -12.48 -0.78 10.45
N LEU A 100 -12.16 -2.07 10.29
CA LEU A 100 -12.52 -2.83 9.08
C LEU A 100 -14.05 -2.86 8.88
N ILE A 101 -14.82 -3.14 9.94
CA ILE A 101 -16.29 -3.18 9.87
C ILE A 101 -16.88 -1.81 9.46
N LEU A 102 -16.26 -0.71 9.92
CA LEU A 102 -16.67 0.65 9.55
C LEU A 102 -16.30 0.97 8.09
N ASP A 103 -15.11 0.59 7.64
CA ASP A 103 -14.65 0.74 6.26
C ASP A 103 -15.55 0.02 5.24
N LEU A 104 -16.17 -1.10 5.61
CA LEU A 104 -17.12 -1.81 4.75
C LEU A 104 -18.30 -0.94 4.28
N GLY A 105 -18.65 0.13 5.00
CA GLY A 105 -19.81 1.01 4.73
C GLY A 105 -21.19 0.33 4.90
N ARG A 106 -21.24 -1.00 4.89
CA ARG A 106 -22.41 -1.85 5.15
C ARG A 106 -22.02 -2.92 6.18
N PRO A 107 -22.09 -2.61 7.49
CA PRO A 107 -21.52 -3.45 8.54
C PRO A 107 -22.11 -4.87 8.60
N HIS A 108 -23.37 -5.06 8.16
CA HIS A 108 -24.00 -6.39 8.11
C HIS A 108 -23.30 -7.36 7.14
N LEU A 109 -22.51 -6.87 6.17
CA LEU A 109 -21.74 -7.71 5.25
C LEU A 109 -20.54 -8.39 5.94
N PHE A 110 -20.14 -7.95 7.14
CA PHE A 110 -19.09 -8.61 7.92
C PHE A 110 -19.42 -10.08 8.18
N VAL A 111 -20.71 -10.42 8.37
CA VAL A 111 -21.16 -11.81 8.56
C VAL A 111 -20.81 -12.69 7.36
N ASN A 112 -20.74 -12.13 6.15
CA ASN A 112 -20.33 -12.86 4.95
C ASN A 112 -18.83 -13.18 4.97
N MET A 113 -18.00 -12.39 5.65
CA MET A 113 -16.55 -12.64 5.79
C MET A 113 -16.26 -13.77 6.78
N LEU A 114 -17.15 -14.01 7.76
CA LEU A 114 -17.01 -15.10 8.74
C LEU A 114 -17.37 -16.48 8.19
N ARG A 115 -17.94 -16.55 6.99
CA ARG A 115 -18.31 -17.82 6.34
C ARG A 115 -17.07 -18.48 5.73
N VAL A 116 -16.34 -19.24 6.55
CA VAL A 116 -15.19 -20.04 6.12
C VAL A 116 -15.63 -21.37 5.49
N PHE A 117 -16.73 -21.96 5.99
CA PHE A 117 -17.28 -23.18 5.43
C PHE A 117 -18.27 -22.86 4.30
N LYS A 118 -17.91 -23.27 3.09
CA LYS A 118 -18.80 -23.35 1.94
C LYS A 118 -19.22 -24.82 1.81
N PRO A 119 -20.53 -25.14 1.76
CA PRO A 119 -20.98 -26.51 1.56
C PRO A 119 -20.53 -27.05 0.19
#